data_AF-Q46AU3-F1
#
_entry.id   AF-Q46AU3-F1
#
_cell.length_a   1.000
_cell.length_b   1.000
_cell.length_c   1.000
_cell.angle_alpha   90.00
_cell.angle_beta   90.00
_cell.angle_gamma   90.00
#
_symmetry.space_group_name_H-M   'P 1'
#
loop_
_entity.id
_entity.type
_entity.pdbx_description
1 polymer ?
#
loop_
_entity_poly.entity_id
_entity_poly.type
_entity_poly.pdbx_seq_one_letter_code
_entity_poly.pdbx_strand_id
1 'polypeptide(L)'
;MQLELLELIFLSDKRKHLLLFLKDGPKNIDEIKEALAVTSTAILPQIKKLKEKSLVVQEDKNYSLSLIGKVLVEKMQPLVSIIDVFEDNFDYWVERNFQGIPPSFRMRLGELGKCKLIQPDLDRMFELDPEIVENLSKSSSILECIAYFDPSLISMCQELARDGVKLSFLMSGPVFEYYSKDYLEDLQNMLVFKNVKLFLYLGELQIANLTVTDRFVMISLFPKSQKHFDRESLIGYEPLALQFGSELFDELLRNSTRITQIPHE
;
A
#
# COMPACT_ATOMS: atom_id res chain seq x y z
N MET A 1 18.31 -27.78 14.90
CA MET A 1 16.85 -27.53 14.82
C MET A 1 16.39 -28.06 13.46
N GLN A 2 15.46 -29.02 13.40
CA GLN A 2 14.98 -29.54 12.11
C GLN A 2 13.94 -28.56 11.53
N LEU A 3 14.27 -27.91 10.42
CA LEU A 3 13.41 -26.96 9.68
C LEU A 3 12.74 -27.63 8.47
N GLU A 4 12.50 -28.94 8.51
CA GLU A 4 12.10 -29.74 7.35
C GLU A 4 10.83 -29.23 6.64
N LEU A 5 9.80 -28.81 7.39
CA LEU A 5 8.58 -28.24 6.79
C LEU A 5 8.82 -26.87 6.16
N LEU A 6 9.68 -26.05 6.76
CA LEU A 6 10.03 -24.73 6.25
C LEU A 6 10.84 -24.86 4.95
N GLU A 7 11.84 -25.75 4.93
CA GLU A 7 12.60 -26.11 3.72
C GLU A 7 11.68 -26.73 2.63
N LEU A 8 10.72 -27.57 3.04
CA LEU A 8 9.75 -28.15 2.12
C LEU A 8 8.85 -27.08 1.50
N ILE A 9 8.45 -26.05 2.24
CA ILE A 9 7.53 -25.05 1.71
C ILE A 9 8.29 -24.00 0.87
N PHE A 10 9.37 -23.45 1.41
CA PHE A 10 9.99 -22.23 0.88
C PHE A 10 11.14 -22.47 -0.11
N LEU A 11 11.78 -23.65 -0.16
CA LEU A 11 12.84 -23.92 -1.15
C LEU A 11 12.31 -24.29 -2.55
N SER A 12 11.02 -24.09 -2.83
CA SER A 12 10.45 -24.36 -4.15
C SER A 12 9.22 -23.50 -4.43
N ASP A 13 9.32 -22.64 -5.44
CA ASP A 13 8.21 -21.78 -5.86
C ASP A 13 6.98 -22.59 -6.27
N LYS A 14 7.17 -23.75 -6.93
CA LYS A 14 6.05 -24.63 -7.30
C LYS A 14 5.25 -25.11 -6.07
N ARG A 15 5.92 -25.42 -4.96
CA ARG A 15 5.24 -25.84 -3.72
C ARG A 15 4.58 -24.65 -3.03
N LYS A 16 5.28 -23.52 -2.93
CA LYS A 16 4.75 -22.25 -2.40
C LYS A 16 3.46 -21.85 -3.13
N HIS A 17 3.52 -21.72 -4.46
CA HIS A 17 2.37 -21.29 -5.26
C HIS A 17 1.22 -22.32 -5.26
N LEU A 18 1.53 -23.62 -5.27
CA LEU A 18 0.49 -24.65 -5.14
C LEU A 18 -0.25 -24.54 -3.80
N LEU A 19 0.49 -24.40 -2.70
CA LEU A 19 -0.12 -24.27 -1.36
C LEU A 19 -0.98 -23.01 -1.25
N LEU A 20 -0.53 -21.88 -1.81
CA LEU A 20 -1.32 -20.64 -1.90
C LEU A 20 -2.58 -20.84 -2.77
N PHE A 21 -2.46 -21.50 -3.92
CA PHE A 21 -3.59 -21.73 -4.84
C PHE A 21 -4.67 -22.63 -4.23
N LEU A 22 -4.26 -23.63 -3.42
CA LEU A 22 -5.18 -24.51 -2.70
C LEU A 22 -5.85 -23.83 -1.48
N LYS A 23 -5.47 -22.60 -1.13
CA LYS A 23 -6.14 -21.81 -0.09
C LYS A 23 -7.60 -21.55 -0.44
N ASP A 24 -7.88 -21.31 -1.72
CA ASP A 24 -9.22 -20.99 -2.24
C ASP A 24 -10.12 -22.22 -2.44
N GLY A 25 -9.67 -23.39 -1.97
CA GLY A 25 -10.44 -24.63 -1.98
C GLY A 25 -9.84 -25.76 -2.82
N PRO A 26 -10.54 -26.90 -2.94
CA PRO A 26 -10.07 -28.06 -3.70
C PRO A 26 -9.90 -27.74 -5.19
N LYS A 27 -8.85 -28.30 -5.82
CA LYS A 27 -8.52 -28.13 -7.25
C LYS A 27 -8.15 -29.45 -7.90
N ASN A 28 -8.56 -29.65 -9.15
CA ASN A 28 -8.10 -30.77 -9.97
C ASN A 28 -6.72 -30.48 -10.60
N ILE A 29 -6.12 -31.52 -11.20
CA ILE A 29 -4.75 -31.41 -11.75
C ILE A 29 -4.65 -30.42 -12.92
N ASP A 30 -5.69 -30.28 -13.73
CA ASP A 30 -5.68 -29.38 -14.88
C ASP A 30 -5.80 -27.92 -14.44
N GLU A 31 -6.66 -27.63 -13.45
CA GLU A 31 -6.74 -26.32 -12.80
C GLU A 31 -5.38 -25.90 -12.21
N ILE A 32 -4.69 -26.82 -11.54
CA ILE A 32 -3.37 -26.56 -10.95
C ILE A 32 -2.33 -26.26 -12.03
N LYS A 33 -2.32 -27.02 -13.13
CA LYS A 33 -1.36 -26.82 -14.22
C LYS A 33 -1.58 -25.50 -14.92
N GLU A 34 -2.84 -25.15 -15.16
CA GLU A 34 -3.22 -23.90 -15.80
C GLU A 34 -2.84 -22.70 -14.93
N ALA A 35 -3.28 -22.67 -13.67
CA ALA A 35 -3.03 -21.55 -12.77
C ALA A 35 -1.53 -21.32 -12.48
N LEU A 36 -0.74 -22.39 -12.42
CA LEU A 36 0.69 -22.31 -12.12
C LEU A 36 1.58 -22.29 -13.38
N ALA A 37 1.00 -22.40 -14.59
CA ALA A 37 1.72 -22.53 -15.85
C ALA A 37 2.80 -23.64 -15.83
N VAL A 38 2.44 -24.84 -15.36
CA VAL A 38 3.35 -25.99 -15.20
C VAL A 38 2.83 -27.27 -15.86
N THR A 39 3.74 -28.21 -16.15
CA THR A 39 3.40 -29.55 -16.65
C THR A 39 3.09 -30.53 -15.53
N SER A 40 2.39 -31.64 -15.85
CA SER A 40 2.16 -32.74 -14.90
C SER A 40 3.47 -33.32 -14.36
N THR A 41 4.48 -33.49 -15.21
CA THR A 41 5.80 -34.01 -14.83
C THR A 41 6.54 -33.08 -13.86
N ALA A 42 6.26 -31.78 -13.90
CA ALA A 42 6.84 -30.80 -13.00
C ALA A 42 6.11 -30.71 -11.65
N ILE A 43 4.77 -30.84 -11.62
CA ILE A 43 3.96 -30.59 -10.42
C ILE A 43 3.61 -31.85 -9.62
N LEU A 44 3.38 -33.00 -10.27
CA LEU A 44 3.02 -34.24 -9.57
C LEU A 44 4.05 -34.68 -8.52
N PRO A 45 5.38 -34.58 -8.78
CA PRO A 45 6.38 -34.87 -7.74
C PRO A 45 6.28 -33.92 -6.54
N GLN A 46 5.89 -32.67 -6.76
CA GLN A 46 5.73 -31.67 -5.69
C GLN A 46 4.49 -31.97 -4.85
N ILE A 47 3.36 -32.28 -5.50
CA ILE A 47 2.14 -32.73 -4.83
C ILE A 47 2.43 -33.97 -3.98
N LYS A 48 3.16 -34.95 -4.52
CA LYS A 48 3.54 -36.16 -3.78
C LYS A 48 4.31 -35.82 -2.49
N LYS A 49 5.33 -34.96 -2.57
CA LYS A 49 6.09 -34.51 -1.39
C LYS A 49 5.22 -33.81 -0.34
N LEU A 50 4.27 -32.97 -0.78
CA LEU A 50 3.35 -32.27 0.12
C LEU A 50 2.35 -33.23 0.78
N LYS A 51 1.90 -34.27 0.08
CA LYS A 51 1.06 -35.34 0.63
C LYS A 51 1.81 -36.19 1.65
N GLU A 52 3.07 -36.56 1.38
CA GLU A 52 3.92 -37.33 2.29
C GLU A 52 4.16 -36.61 3.63
N LYS A 53 4.14 -35.27 3.64
CA LYS A 53 4.25 -34.44 4.84
C LYS A 53 2.89 -33.95 5.36
N SER A 54 1.79 -34.54 4.90
CA SER A 54 0.41 -34.25 5.33
C SER A 54 -0.02 -32.79 5.19
N LEU A 55 0.53 -32.04 4.23
CA LEU A 55 0.12 -30.67 3.93
C LEU A 55 -1.03 -30.61 2.93
N VAL A 56 -1.06 -31.56 2.00
CA VAL A 56 -2.08 -31.70 0.97
C VAL A 56 -2.73 -33.07 1.10
N VAL A 57 -4.04 -33.12 0.92
CA VAL A 57 -4.81 -34.37 0.79
C VAL A 57 -5.37 -34.48 -0.62
N GLN A 58 -5.74 -35.69 -1.02
CA GLN A 58 -6.39 -35.94 -2.30
C GLN A 58 -7.66 -36.75 -2.05
N GLU A 59 -8.78 -36.23 -2.54
CA GLU A 59 -10.08 -36.89 -2.54
C GLU A 59 -10.51 -37.01 -4.01
N ASP A 60 -10.71 -38.23 -4.49
CA ASP A 60 -10.91 -38.55 -5.90
C ASP A 60 -9.85 -37.92 -6.82
N LYS A 61 -10.26 -36.94 -7.63
CA LYS A 61 -9.43 -36.22 -8.60
C LYS A 61 -9.01 -34.83 -8.13
N ASN A 62 -9.39 -34.45 -6.90
CA ASN A 62 -9.15 -33.12 -6.36
C ASN A 62 -8.11 -33.16 -5.25
N TYR A 63 -7.27 -32.13 -5.22
CA TYR A 63 -6.29 -31.87 -4.18
C TYR A 63 -6.78 -30.71 -3.32
N SER A 64 -6.59 -30.78 -2.02
CA SER A 64 -6.95 -29.71 -1.08
C SER A 64 -5.94 -29.63 0.06
N LEU A 65 -5.90 -28.49 0.75
CA LEU A 65 -5.10 -28.36 1.96
C LEU A 65 -5.66 -29.25 3.08
N SER A 66 -4.78 -29.98 3.76
CA SER A 66 -5.13 -30.63 5.03
C SER A 66 -5.38 -29.58 6.12
N LEU A 67 -5.83 -30.00 7.32
CA LEU A 67 -5.95 -29.08 8.46
C LEU A 67 -4.61 -28.40 8.80
N ILE A 68 -3.50 -29.17 8.78
CA ILE A 68 -2.15 -28.64 9.02
C ILE A 68 -1.75 -27.69 7.88
N GLY A 69 -2.03 -28.08 6.62
CA GLY A 69 -1.78 -27.26 5.45
C GLY A 69 -2.47 -25.91 5.54
N LYS A 70 -3.75 -25.87 5.92
CA LYS A 70 -4.52 -24.63 6.11
C LYS A 70 -3.85 -23.71 7.14
N VAL A 71 -3.54 -24.21 8.33
CA VAL A 71 -2.90 -23.42 9.39
C VAL A 71 -1.59 -22.79 8.91
N LEU A 72 -0.76 -23.56 8.19
CA LEU A 72 0.51 -23.05 7.67
C LEU A 72 0.32 -22.05 6.54
N VAL A 73 -0.59 -22.29 5.61
CA VAL A 73 -0.85 -21.39 4.47
C VAL A 73 -1.38 -20.04 4.95
N GLU A 74 -2.24 -20.01 5.98
CA GLU A 74 -2.72 -18.76 6.59
C GLU A 74 -1.58 -17.89 7.16
N LYS A 75 -0.49 -18.50 7.64
CA LYS A 75 0.70 -17.77 8.11
C LYS A 75 1.71 -17.47 7.01
N MET A 76 1.78 -18.35 6.01
CA MET A 76 2.67 -18.22 4.88
C MET A 76 2.26 -17.06 3.97
N GLN A 77 0.96 -16.89 3.70
CA GLN A 77 0.51 -15.89 2.73
C GLN A 77 0.94 -14.47 3.12
N PRO A 78 0.69 -13.95 4.34
CA PRO A 78 1.15 -12.61 4.70
C PRO A 78 2.67 -12.46 4.61
N LEU A 79 3.44 -13.51 4.96
CA LEU A 79 4.90 -13.48 4.86
C LEU A 79 5.36 -13.38 3.41
N VAL A 80 4.78 -14.18 2.51
CA VAL A 80 5.10 -14.14 1.07
C VAL A 80 4.74 -12.78 0.49
N SER A 81 3.55 -12.25 0.78
CA SER A 81 3.13 -10.95 0.28
C SER A 81 4.05 -9.80 0.75
N ILE A 82 4.55 -9.85 1.99
CA ILE A 82 5.52 -8.85 2.48
C ILE A 82 6.86 -8.98 1.76
N ILE A 83 7.33 -10.21 1.50
CA ILE A 83 8.56 -10.46 0.74
C ILE A 83 8.42 -9.88 -0.67
N ASP A 84 7.31 -10.17 -1.35
CA ASP A 84 7.05 -9.68 -2.72
C ASP A 84 7.09 -8.13 -2.78
N VAL A 85 6.45 -7.44 -1.81
CA VAL A 85 6.49 -5.97 -1.72
C VAL A 85 7.91 -5.43 -1.54
N PHE A 86 8.73 -6.09 -0.73
CA PHE A 86 10.12 -5.68 -0.53
C PHE A 86 11.01 -5.99 -1.74
N GLU A 87 10.79 -7.10 -2.44
CA GLU A 87 11.57 -7.47 -3.63
C GLU A 87 11.26 -6.54 -4.82
N ASP A 88 10.01 -6.14 -5.03
CA ASP A 88 9.60 -5.30 -6.16
C ASP A 88 10.28 -3.90 -6.16
N ASN A 89 10.56 -3.33 -4.99
CA ASN A 89 11.13 -1.98 -4.84
C ASN A 89 12.23 -1.97 -3.76
N PHE A 90 13.13 -2.95 -3.79
CA PHE A 90 14.09 -3.22 -2.71
C PHE A 90 14.93 -2.01 -2.30
N ASP A 91 15.54 -1.31 -3.26
CA ASP A 91 16.42 -0.16 -2.98
C ASP A 91 15.63 0.97 -2.29
N TYR A 92 14.40 1.25 -2.75
CA TYR A 92 13.50 2.19 -2.09
C TYR A 92 13.27 1.80 -0.62
N TRP A 93 12.87 0.57 -0.33
CA TRP A 93 12.61 0.15 1.05
C TRP A 93 13.86 0.17 1.96
N VAL A 94 15.04 -0.09 1.39
CA VAL A 94 16.32 -0.01 2.11
C VAL A 94 16.64 1.44 2.51
N GLU A 95 16.34 2.42 1.67
CA GLU A 95 16.69 3.82 1.90
C GLU A 95 15.63 4.60 2.70
N ARG A 96 14.39 4.13 2.72
CA ARG A 96 13.23 4.85 3.27
C ARG A 96 12.95 4.53 4.74
N ASN A 97 12.52 5.54 5.48
CA ASN A 97 12.07 5.39 6.85
C ASN A 97 10.58 5.02 6.89
N PHE A 98 10.28 3.73 6.84
CA PHE A 98 8.92 3.23 7.02
C PHE A 98 8.52 3.04 8.51
N GLN A 99 9.34 3.49 9.47
CA GLN A 99 8.94 3.48 10.89
C GLN A 99 7.75 4.41 11.17
N GLY A 100 7.54 5.40 10.29
CA GLY A 100 6.39 6.29 10.33
C GLY A 100 5.05 5.62 10.02
N ILE A 101 5.06 4.44 9.41
CA ILE A 101 3.86 3.62 9.25
C ILE A 101 3.56 2.95 10.61
N PRO A 102 2.34 3.04 11.17
CA PRO A 102 2.02 2.46 12.46
C PRO A 102 2.36 0.96 12.54
N PRO A 103 2.76 0.43 13.72
CA PRO A 103 3.23 -0.95 13.85
C PRO A 103 2.25 -2.02 13.33
N SER A 104 0.95 -1.83 13.54
CA SER A 104 -0.10 -2.72 13.02
C SER A 104 -0.15 -2.75 11.49
N PHE A 105 0.12 -1.63 10.83
CA PHE A 105 0.16 -1.50 9.38
C PHE A 105 1.47 -2.01 8.78
N ARG A 106 2.59 -1.91 9.50
CA ARG A 106 3.85 -2.53 9.04
C ARG A 106 3.75 -4.05 8.88
N MET A 107 2.96 -4.70 9.73
CA MET A 107 2.68 -6.15 9.64
C MET A 107 1.76 -6.52 8.47
N ARG A 108 1.19 -5.51 7.79
CA ARG A 108 0.22 -5.63 6.70
C ARG A 108 0.74 -5.05 5.39
N LEU A 109 2.03 -4.71 5.30
CA LEU A 109 2.61 -4.12 4.08
C LEU A 109 2.37 -4.97 2.82
N GLY A 110 2.26 -6.29 2.96
CA GLY A 110 1.91 -7.18 1.86
C GLY A 110 0.56 -6.89 1.21
N GLU A 111 -0.34 -6.15 1.86
CA GLU A 111 -1.62 -5.71 1.28
C GLU A 111 -1.46 -4.59 0.24
N LEU A 112 -0.30 -3.92 0.19
CA LEU A 112 0.04 -2.98 -0.90
C LEU A 112 0.13 -3.70 -2.25
N GLY A 113 0.41 -5.01 -2.26
CA GLY A 113 0.56 -5.78 -3.48
C GLY A 113 1.67 -5.22 -4.38
N LYS A 114 1.46 -5.27 -5.69
CA LYS A 114 2.43 -4.72 -6.64
C LYS A 114 2.32 -3.20 -6.69
N CYS A 115 3.42 -2.53 -6.34
CA CYS A 115 3.56 -1.09 -6.47
C CYS A 115 4.58 -0.72 -7.55
N LYS A 116 4.25 0.32 -8.32
CA LYS A 116 5.18 0.97 -9.23
C LYS A 116 5.89 2.10 -8.49
N LEU A 117 7.22 2.20 -8.66
CA LEU A 117 7.97 3.38 -8.22
C LEU A 117 7.78 4.52 -9.22
N ILE A 118 7.34 5.67 -8.73
CA ILE A 118 7.34 6.94 -9.45
C ILE A 118 8.52 7.76 -8.94
N GLN A 119 9.43 8.07 -9.85
CA GLN A 119 10.64 8.83 -9.59
C GLN A 119 10.61 10.10 -10.45
N PRO A 120 10.61 11.30 -9.84
CA PRO A 120 10.65 12.54 -10.60
C PRO A 120 11.94 12.68 -11.40
N ASP A 121 11.83 13.18 -12.62
CA ASP A 121 13.01 13.56 -13.41
C ASP A 121 13.75 14.72 -12.73
N LEU A 122 15.09 14.70 -12.78
CA LEU A 122 15.92 15.70 -12.11
C LEU A 122 15.67 17.14 -12.59
N ASP A 123 15.29 17.32 -13.86
CA ASP A 123 14.96 18.61 -14.45
C ASP A 123 13.50 19.03 -14.22
N ARG A 124 12.66 18.15 -13.66
CA ARG A 124 11.22 18.36 -13.40
C ARG A 124 10.78 17.92 -12.00
N MET A 125 11.68 17.93 -11.03
CA MET A 125 11.47 17.42 -9.66
C MET A 125 10.32 18.10 -8.89
N PHE A 126 9.89 19.29 -9.33
CA PHE A 126 8.82 20.06 -8.71
C PHE A 126 7.47 19.94 -9.45
N GLU A 127 7.43 19.26 -10.60
CA GLU A 127 6.21 18.98 -11.34
C GLU A 127 5.51 17.73 -10.78
N LEU A 128 4.19 17.68 -10.91
CA LEU A 128 3.43 16.46 -10.63
C LEU A 128 3.62 15.47 -11.77
N ASP A 129 3.82 14.20 -11.43
CA ASP A 129 3.91 13.15 -12.42
C ASP A 129 2.60 13.06 -13.24
N PRO A 130 2.64 12.99 -14.57
CA PRO A 130 1.44 12.92 -15.41
C PRO A 130 0.49 11.76 -15.05
N GLU A 131 1.00 10.63 -14.60
CA GLU A 131 0.21 9.48 -14.15
C GLU A 131 -0.56 9.82 -12.87
N ILE A 132 0.06 10.55 -11.93
CA ILE A 132 -0.62 11.03 -10.73
C ILE A 132 -1.72 12.02 -11.12
N VAL A 133 -1.41 12.96 -12.01
CA VAL A 133 -2.38 13.97 -12.48
C VAL A 133 -3.59 13.29 -13.15
N GLU A 134 -3.33 12.36 -14.07
CA GLU A 134 -4.40 11.63 -14.77
C GLU A 134 -5.29 10.87 -13.79
N ASN A 135 -4.70 10.16 -12.82
CA ASN A 135 -5.47 9.39 -11.85
C ASN A 135 -6.29 10.28 -10.91
N LEU A 136 -5.71 11.37 -10.40
CA LEU A 136 -6.42 12.33 -9.56
C LEU A 136 -7.61 12.96 -10.29
N SER A 137 -7.42 13.35 -11.56
CA SER A 137 -8.50 13.95 -12.39
C SER A 137 -9.71 13.05 -12.60
N LYS A 138 -9.52 11.72 -12.49
CA LYS A 138 -10.56 10.72 -12.69
C LYS A 138 -11.16 10.19 -11.39
N SER A 139 -10.71 10.68 -10.25
CA SER A 139 -11.10 10.22 -8.92
C SER A 139 -12.30 11.00 -8.38
N SER A 140 -13.20 10.31 -7.66
CA SER A 140 -14.41 10.92 -7.09
C SER A 140 -14.25 11.31 -5.61
N SER A 141 -13.25 10.74 -4.95
CA SER A 141 -12.89 10.99 -3.56
C SER A 141 -11.39 10.86 -3.37
N ILE A 142 -10.81 11.74 -2.56
CA ILE A 142 -9.38 11.80 -2.27
C ILE A 142 -9.20 11.98 -0.76
N LEU A 143 -8.41 11.10 -0.16
CA LEU A 143 -7.85 11.22 1.17
C LEU A 143 -6.38 11.57 1.00
N GLU A 144 -5.97 12.70 1.54
CA GLU A 144 -4.64 13.26 1.35
C GLU A 144 -3.99 13.52 2.70
N CYS A 145 -2.80 12.96 2.92
CA CYS A 145 -2.07 13.10 4.17
C CYS A 145 -0.65 13.58 3.88
N ILE A 146 -0.30 14.80 4.34
CA ILE A 146 0.94 15.48 3.96
C ILE A 146 1.78 15.92 5.15
N ALA A 147 3.07 15.56 5.13
CA ALA A 147 4.10 16.06 6.06
C ALA A 147 5.12 16.98 5.39
N TYR A 148 4.99 17.23 4.09
CA TYR A 148 5.70 18.27 3.35
C TYR A 148 4.69 19.06 2.51
N PHE A 149 5.03 20.30 2.15
CA PHE A 149 4.15 21.16 1.37
C PHE A 149 4.54 21.14 -0.11
N ASP A 150 3.59 20.79 -0.98
CA ASP A 150 3.73 20.87 -2.44
C ASP A 150 2.66 21.81 -3.03
N PRO A 151 3.03 23.03 -3.46
CA PRO A 151 2.10 23.96 -4.07
C PRO A 151 1.36 23.37 -5.29
N SER A 152 2.03 22.54 -6.09
CA SER A 152 1.44 21.95 -7.30
C SER A 152 0.30 20.99 -6.95
N LEU A 153 0.51 20.14 -5.94
CA LEU A 153 -0.51 19.24 -5.42
C LEU A 153 -1.69 20.01 -4.79
N ILE A 154 -1.41 21.06 -4.00
CA ILE A 154 -2.45 21.88 -3.39
C ILE A 154 -3.32 22.56 -4.47
N SER A 155 -2.69 23.15 -5.50
CA SER A 155 -3.40 23.76 -6.63
C SER A 155 -4.30 22.77 -7.35
N MET A 156 -3.77 21.56 -7.62
CA MET A 156 -4.57 20.50 -8.24
C MET A 156 -5.77 20.09 -7.38
N CYS A 157 -5.58 19.92 -6.07
CA CYS A 157 -6.68 19.58 -5.18
C CYS A 157 -7.72 20.69 -5.05
N GLN A 158 -7.35 21.97 -5.15
CA GLN A 158 -8.31 23.07 -5.20
C GLN A 158 -9.17 23.03 -6.48
N GLU A 159 -8.58 22.71 -7.63
CA GLU A 159 -9.33 22.53 -8.88
C GLU A 159 -10.34 21.40 -8.75
N LEU A 160 -9.92 20.24 -8.24
CA LEU A 160 -10.80 19.10 -8.01
C LEU A 160 -11.89 19.40 -6.97
N ALA A 161 -11.56 20.19 -5.94
CA ALA A 161 -12.55 20.65 -4.97
C ALA A 161 -13.63 21.52 -5.62
N ARG A 162 -13.26 22.42 -6.55
CA ARG A 162 -14.21 23.24 -7.33
C ARG A 162 -15.14 22.39 -8.18
N ASP A 163 -14.62 21.29 -8.73
CA ASP A 163 -15.39 20.34 -9.54
C ASP A 163 -16.24 19.36 -8.69
N GLY A 164 -16.22 19.50 -7.37
CA GLY A 164 -17.09 18.76 -6.44
C GLY A 164 -16.51 17.44 -5.94
N VAL A 165 -15.24 17.14 -6.22
CA VAL A 165 -14.54 15.96 -5.70
C VAL A 165 -14.46 16.02 -4.17
N LYS A 166 -14.73 14.90 -3.48
CA LYS A 166 -14.65 14.86 -2.02
C LYS A 166 -13.21 14.79 -1.55
N LEU A 167 -12.79 15.70 -0.69
CA LEU A 167 -11.41 15.79 -0.21
C LEU A 167 -11.36 15.76 1.31
N SER A 168 -10.47 14.92 1.87
CA SER A 168 -10.09 14.97 3.28
C SER A 168 -8.59 15.10 3.40
N PHE A 169 -8.12 16.24 3.90
CA PHE A 169 -6.71 16.55 4.09
C PHE A 169 -6.32 16.40 5.54
N LEU A 170 -5.29 15.61 5.80
CA LEU A 170 -4.59 15.53 7.07
C LEU A 170 -3.19 16.14 6.89
N MET A 171 -2.83 17.12 7.70
CA MET A 171 -1.52 17.78 7.58
C MET A 171 -0.78 17.80 8.91
N SER A 172 0.55 17.75 8.84
CA SER A 172 1.41 17.94 10.00
C SER A 172 1.34 19.38 10.52
N GLY A 173 1.71 19.58 11.79
CA GLY A 173 1.82 20.92 12.41
C GLY A 173 2.64 21.92 11.58
N PRO A 174 3.89 21.59 11.20
CA PRO A 174 4.72 22.48 10.39
C PRO A 174 4.11 22.80 9.02
N VAL A 175 3.44 21.84 8.38
CA VAL A 175 2.76 22.08 7.09
C VAL A 175 1.58 23.02 7.27
N PHE A 176 0.76 22.85 8.32
CA PHE A 176 -0.35 23.76 8.60
C PHE A 176 0.14 25.18 8.92
N GLU A 177 1.20 25.31 9.71
CA GLU A 177 1.79 26.61 10.03
C GLU A 177 2.27 27.33 8.76
N TYR A 178 3.01 26.63 7.91
CA TYR A 178 3.44 27.18 6.62
C TYR A 178 2.25 27.53 5.72
N TYR A 179 1.26 26.64 5.61
CA TYR A 179 0.10 26.85 4.76
C TYR A 179 -0.75 28.05 5.21
N SER A 180 -0.93 28.23 6.53
CA SER A 180 -1.69 29.34 7.10
C SER A 180 -0.99 30.69 7.04
N LYS A 181 0.35 30.72 7.00
CA LYS A 181 1.13 31.97 6.93
C LYS A 181 1.39 32.42 5.49
N ASP A 182 1.87 31.51 4.65
CA ASP A 182 2.38 31.85 3.32
C ASP A 182 1.30 31.73 2.22
N TYR A 183 0.25 30.95 2.46
CA TYR A 183 -0.82 30.65 1.50
C TYR A 183 -2.20 30.77 2.15
N LEU A 184 -2.38 31.81 2.97
CA LEU A 184 -3.60 32.03 3.75
C LEU A 184 -4.87 32.04 2.89
N GLU A 185 -4.83 32.71 1.74
CA GLU A 185 -5.97 32.80 0.82
C GLU A 185 -6.39 31.43 0.29
N ASP A 186 -5.40 30.59 -0.07
CA ASP A 186 -5.63 29.23 -0.54
C ASP A 186 -6.26 28.34 0.54
N LEU A 187 -5.77 28.45 1.78
CA LEU A 187 -6.32 27.72 2.91
C LEU A 187 -7.76 28.17 3.21
N GLN A 188 -8.04 29.48 3.14
CA GLN A 188 -9.39 30.03 3.32
C GLN A 188 -10.34 29.52 2.22
N ASN A 189 -9.90 29.51 0.96
CA ASN A 189 -10.67 28.96 -0.14
C ASN A 189 -11.02 27.48 0.08
N MET A 190 -10.05 26.69 0.54
CA MET A 190 -10.27 25.27 0.85
C MET A 190 -11.29 25.06 1.98
N LEU A 191 -11.29 25.91 3.01
CA LEU A 191 -12.25 25.83 4.13
C LEU A 191 -13.70 26.15 3.74
N VAL A 192 -13.91 26.90 2.65
CA VAL A 192 -15.26 27.27 2.17
C VAL A 192 -15.94 26.10 1.43
N PHE A 193 -15.16 25.19 0.83
CA PHE A 193 -15.72 24.05 0.09
C PHE A 193 -16.37 23.03 1.04
N LYS A 194 -17.68 22.79 0.85
CA LYS A 194 -18.46 21.82 1.66
C LYS A 194 -17.99 20.36 1.49
N ASN A 195 -17.37 20.07 0.35
CA ASN A 195 -16.80 18.78 -0.02
C ASN A 195 -15.34 18.60 0.47
N VAL A 196 -14.75 19.61 1.12
CA VAL A 196 -13.41 19.55 1.69
C VAL A 196 -13.49 19.43 3.22
N LYS A 197 -12.63 18.60 3.80
CA LYS A 197 -12.39 18.53 5.23
C LYS A 197 -10.89 18.65 5.48
N LEU A 198 -10.50 19.56 6.37
CA LEU A 198 -9.11 19.75 6.76
C LEU A 198 -8.91 19.29 8.20
N PHE A 199 -7.79 18.62 8.46
CA PHE A 199 -7.43 18.05 9.75
C PHE A 199 -5.96 18.34 10.06
N LEU A 200 -5.70 18.74 11.31
CA LEU A 200 -4.38 18.91 11.88
C LEU A 200 -3.99 17.65 12.63
N TYR A 201 -2.92 16.98 12.22
CA TYR A 201 -2.36 15.85 12.95
C TYR A 201 -1.61 16.38 14.19
N LEU A 202 -1.92 15.80 15.37
CA LEU A 202 -1.38 16.27 16.65
C LEU A 202 -0.03 15.61 17.02
N GLY A 203 0.37 14.55 16.32
CA GLY A 203 1.65 13.88 16.50
C GLY A 203 2.70 14.33 15.48
N GLU A 204 3.82 13.63 15.45
CA GLU A 204 4.80 13.75 14.38
C GLU A 204 4.40 12.84 13.21
N LEU A 205 4.05 13.45 12.08
CA LEU A 205 3.70 12.70 10.87
C LEU A 205 5.00 12.32 10.13
N GLN A 206 5.33 11.03 10.14
CA GLN A 206 6.57 10.50 9.57
C GLN A 206 6.37 9.82 8.20
N ILE A 207 5.16 9.92 7.64
CA ILE A 207 4.85 9.60 6.23
C ILE A 207 4.88 10.92 5.48
N ALA A 208 5.69 11.04 4.43
CA ALA A 208 5.86 12.29 3.71
C ALA A 208 4.58 12.67 2.97
N ASN A 209 3.99 11.71 2.27
CA ASN A 209 2.72 11.84 1.59
C ASN A 209 1.99 10.48 1.57
N LEU A 210 0.69 10.49 1.80
CA LEU A 210 -0.22 9.38 1.52
C LEU A 210 -1.44 9.94 0.80
N THR A 211 -1.64 9.53 -0.45
CA THR A 211 -2.84 9.80 -1.24
C THR A 211 -3.62 8.51 -1.40
N VAL A 212 -4.93 8.55 -1.12
CA VAL A 212 -5.83 7.41 -1.32
C VAL A 212 -7.05 7.90 -2.07
N THR A 213 -7.40 7.23 -3.16
CA THR A 213 -8.58 7.56 -3.96
C THR A 213 -9.48 6.33 -4.13
N ASP A 214 -10.51 6.44 -4.97
CA ASP A 214 -11.28 5.29 -5.45
C ASP A 214 -10.58 4.49 -6.56
N ARG A 215 -9.35 4.90 -6.97
CA ARG A 215 -8.64 4.32 -8.12
C ARG A 215 -7.21 3.86 -7.83
N PHE A 216 -6.49 4.60 -6.99
CA PHE A 216 -5.12 4.29 -6.59
C PHE A 216 -4.82 4.68 -5.14
N VAL A 217 -3.76 4.09 -4.60
CA VAL A 217 -3.07 4.55 -3.40
C VAL A 217 -1.64 4.95 -3.78
N MET A 218 -1.14 6.02 -3.18
CA MET A 218 0.25 6.46 -3.33
C MET A 218 0.84 6.73 -1.95
N ILE A 219 2.07 6.25 -1.72
CA ILE A 219 2.81 6.50 -0.48
C ILE A 219 4.23 7.00 -0.78
N SER A 220 4.58 8.13 -0.17
CA SER A 220 5.95 8.65 -0.11
C SER A 220 6.46 8.60 1.31
N LEU A 221 7.66 8.05 1.47
CA LEU A 221 8.33 7.96 2.75
C LEU A 221 9.58 8.85 2.77
N PHE A 222 9.86 9.44 3.92
CA PHE A 222 11.10 10.18 4.09
C PHE A 222 12.31 9.24 4.05
N PRO A 223 13.46 9.66 3.50
CA PRO A 223 14.68 8.87 3.55
C PRO A 223 15.23 8.81 4.97
N LYS A 224 15.86 7.69 5.32
CA LYS A 224 16.49 7.49 6.64
C LYS A 224 17.56 8.53 6.96
N SER A 225 18.23 9.06 5.94
CA SER A 225 19.26 10.08 6.09
C SER A 225 18.72 11.44 6.55
N GLN A 226 17.43 11.72 6.29
CA GLN A 226 16.76 13.00 6.52
C GLN A 226 17.46 14.23 5.88
N LYS A 227 18.41 14.04 4.96
CA LYS A 227 19.19 15.15 4.37
C LYS A 227 18.54 15.76 3.13
N HIS A 228 18.02 14.92 2.24
CA HIS A 228 17.41 15.32 0.98
C HIS A 228 16.15 14.51 0.78
N PHE A 229 15.06 15.15 0.37
CA PHE A 229 13.83 14.45 -0.02
C PHE A 229 13.68 14.57 -1.53
N ASP A 230 13.70 13.43 -2.21
CA ASP A 230 13.68 13.24 -3.67
C ASP A 230 12.26 13.02 -4.23
N ARG A 231 11.25 13.01 -3.36
CA ARG A 231 9.82 12.92 -3.69
C ARG A 231 9.44 11.64 -4.44
N GLU A 232 10.22 10.57 -4.29
CA GLU A 232 9.84 9.26 -4.79
C GLU A 232 8.58 8.74 -4.08
N SER A 233 7.74 8.03 -4.84
CA SER A 233 6.50 7.47 -4.32
C SER A 233 6.25 6.07 -4.88
N LEU A 234 5.60 5.22 -4.08
CA LEU A 234 5.06 3.95 -4.54
C LEU A 234 3.59 4.14 -4.86
N ILE A 235 3.17 3.79 -6.07
CA ILE A 235 1.77 3.82 -6.51
C ILE A 235 1.23 2.39 -6.67
N GLY A 236 0.07 2.12 -6.08
CA GLY A 236 -0.65 0.86 -6.14
C GLY A 236 -2.09 1.04 -6.62
N TYR A 237 -2.58 0.05 -7.37
CA TYR A 237 -3.90 0.08 -8.00
C TYR A 237 -4.82 -1.06 -7.53
N GLU A 238 -4.29 -1.99 -6.74
CA GLU A 238 -5.04 -3.17 -6.30
C GLU A 238 -6.09 -2.79 -5.24
N PRO A 239 -7.27 -3.44 -5.23
CA PRO A 239 -8.32 -3.18 -4.23
C PRO A 239 -7.84 -3.32 -2.77
N LEU A 240 -6.95 -4.28 -2.50
CA LEU A 240 -6.38 -4.44 -1.16
C LEU A 240 -5.44 -3.29 -0.78
N ALA A 241 -4.69 -2.74 -1.74
CA ALA A 241 -3.82 -1.59 -1.52
C ALA A 241 -4.63 -0.32 -1.22
N LEU A 242 -5.72 -0.12 -1.95
CA LEU A 242 -6.70 0.94 -1.71
C LEU A 242 -7.31 0.85 -0.31
N GLN A 243 -7.73 -0.36 0.10
CA GLN A 243 -8.25 -0.62 1.43
C GLN A 243 -7.18 -0.35 2.51
N PHE A 244 -5.96 -0.84 2.33
CA PHE A 244 -4.83 -0.59 3.22
C PHE A 244 -4.59 0.91 3.40
N GLY A 245 -4.55 1.67 2.30
CA GLY A 245 -4.37 3.12 2.33
C GLY A 245 -5.49 3.84 3.09
N SER A 246 -6.75 3.48 2.82
CA SER A 246 -7.91 4.08 3.51
C SER A 246 -7.88 3.81 5.01
N GLU A 247 -7.60 2.57 5.41
CA GLU A 247 -7.51 2.20 6.81
C GLU A 247 -6.31 2.88 7.51
N LEU A 248 -5.20 3.06 6.80
CA LEU A 248 -4.03 3.79 7.30
C LEU A 248 -4.36 5.26 7.52
N PHE A 249 -5.05 5.89 6.57
CA PHE A 249 -5.54 7.26 6.73
C PHE A 249 -6.45 7.39 7.95
N ASP A 250 -7.42 6.49 8.11
CA ASP A 250 -8.33 6.48 9.25
C ASP A 250 -7.60 6.33 10.58
N GLU A 251 -6.55 5.49 10.64
CA GLU A 251 -5.72 5.33 11.83
C GLU A 251 -4.97 6.62 12.19
N LEU A 252 -4.38 7.29 11.20
CA LEU A 252 -3.72 8.58 11.39
C LEU A 252 -4.73 9.66 11.81
N LEU A 253 -5.94 9.63 11.26
CA LEU A 253 -7.01 10.59 11.57
C LEU A 253 -7.45 10.53 13.04
N ARG A 254 -7.30 9.39 13.73
CA ARG A 254 -7.66 9.25 15.16
C ARG A 254 -6.93 10.22 16.08
N ASN A 255 -5.72 10.63 15.72
CA ASN A 255 -4.90 11.57 16.47
C ASN A 255 -4.85 12.96 15.81
N SER A 256 -6.01 13.43 15.33
CA SER A 256 -6.12 14.71 14.62
C SER A 256 -7.24 15.58 15.18
N THR A 257 -7.15 16.88 14.93
CA THR A 257 -8.22 17.86 15.19
C THR A 257 -8.72 18.43 13.88
N ARG A 258 -10.05 18.52 13.72
CA ARG A 258 -10.64 19.14 12.54
C ARG A 258 -10.40 20.65 12.55
N ILE A 259 -9.94 21.18 11.42
CA ILE A 259 -9.77 22.62 11.22
C ILE A 259 -11.09 23.15 10.65
N THR A 260 -11.76 24.01 11.41
CA THR A 260 -13.01 24.69 10.99
C THR A 260 -12.85 26.19 10.82
N GLN A 261 -11.77 26.75 11.36
CA GLN A 261 -11.42 28.15 11.28
C GLN A 261 -9.90 28.28 11.43
N ILE A 262 -9.33 29.34 10.87
CA ILE A 262 -7.92 29.67 11.04
C ILE A 262 -7.81 30.47 12.35
N PRO A 263 -6.92 30.09 13.29
CA PRO A 263 -6.69 30.89 14.48
C PRO A 263 -6.27 32.31 14.07
N HIS A 264 -6.92 33.33 14.63
CA HIS A 264 -6.40 34.69 14.57
C HIS A 264 -5.22 34.77 15.54
N GLU A 265 -4.04 35.15 15.05
CA GLU A 265 -2.90 35.54 15.90
C GLU A 265 -3.26 36.73 16.80
#